data_AF-A0A967CE71-F1
#
_entry.id   AF-A0A967CE71-F1
#
_cell.length_a   1.000
_cell.length_b   1.000
_cell.length_c   1.000
_cell.angle_alpha   90.00
_cell.angle_beta   90.00
_cell.angle_gamma   90.00
#
_symmetry.space_group_name_H-M   'P 1'
#
loop_
_entity.id
_entity.type
_entity.pdbx_description
1 polymer ?
#
loop_
_entity_poly.entity_id
_entity_poly.type
_entity_poly.pdbx_seq_one_letter_code
_entity_poly.pdbx_strand_id
1 'polypeptide(L)'
;MPNQASNQLIDKTELWTQEELLALWPRSGSLSGQDGSQSGPNSLGVTGIQIDSRLVQAGDLFVPLSAPWAQRDGHDFIASAVEAGASVYFCAQPPQMTSRGIAVPDTFDALNELATASVKRALGAKRVALTGSSGKTTLRAWLEHA
;
A
#
# COMPACT_ATOMS: atom_id res chain seq x y z
N MET A 1 8.30 31.36 21.43
CA MET A 1 7.72 31.17 20.09
C MET A 1 7.24 29.72 20.00
N PRO A 2 5.93 29.44 19.96
CA PRO A 2 5.45 28.07 19.83
C PRO A 2 5.46 27.64 18.36
N ASN A 3 6.02 26.45 18.17
CA ASN A 3 6.23 25.69 16.95
C ASN A 3 4.93 25.55 16.13
N GLN A 4 4.96 25.98 14.86
CA GLN A 4 3.89 25.69 13.91
C GLN A 4 3.98 24.21 13.51
N ALA A 5 3.30 23.35 14.27
CA ALA A 5 2.92 22.04 13.77
C ALA A 5 1.88 22.27 12.68
N SER A 6 2.34 22.34 11.44
CA SER A 6 1.53 22.32 10.23
C SER A 6 0.64 21.09 10.28
N ASN A 7 -0.60 21.28 10.71
CA ASN A 7 -1.66 20.30 10.60
C ASN A 7 -2.08 20.26 9.13
N GLN A 8 -1.25 19.61 8.29
CA GLN A 8 -1.67 19.25 6.94
C GLN A 8 -2.80 18.24 7.10
N LEU A 9 -4.02 18.72 6.86
CA LEU A 9 -5.17 17.89 6.60
C LEU A 9 -4.76 16.90 5.52
N ILE A 10 -4.64 15.62 5.87
CA ILE A 10 -4.50 14.54 4.90
C ILE A 10 -5.66 14.72 3.92
N ASP A 11 -5.35 15.10 2.69
CA ASP A 11 -6.33 15.16 1.62
C ASP A 11 -7.03 13.79 1.61
N LYS A 12 -8.35 13.77 1.84
CA LYS A 12 -9.14 12.53 2.07
C LYS A 12 -9.11 11.56 0.87
N THR A 13 -8.36 11.89 -0.15
CA THR A 13 -8.25 11.20 -1.44
C THR A 13 -6.98 10.34 -1.53
N GLU A 14 -5.92 10.62 -0.75
CA GLU A 14 -4.67 9.85 -0.74
C GLU A 14 -4.52 9.03 0.55
N LEU A 15 -4.41 7.71 0.43
CA LEU A 15 -4.17 6.79 1.55
C LEU A 15 -2.72 6.86 2.06
N TRP A 16 -1.77 7.00 1.14
CA TRP A 16 -0.34 7.10 1.46
C TRP A 16 0.36 8.05 0.51
N THR A 17 1.24 8.88 1.05
CA THR A 17 2.13 9.73 0.27
C THR A 17 3.46 9.03 0.00
N GLN A 18 4.21 9.53 -0.99
CA GLN A 18 5.56 9.05 -1.29
C GLN A 18 6.48 9.08 -0.06
N GLU A 19 6.50 10.20 0.64
CA GLU A 19 7.39 10.43 1.79
C GLU A 19 7.07 9.43 2.90
N GLU A 20 5.78 9.20 3.15
CA GLU A 20 5.31 8.25 4.15
C GLU A 20 5.69 6.81 3.82
N LEU A 21 5.53 6.40 2.56
CA LEU A 21 5.91 5.05 2.12
C LEU A 21 7.43 4.84 2.22
N LEU A 22 8.22 5.81 1.77
CA LEU A 22 9.67 5.73 1.87
C LEU A 22 10.16 5.77 3.33
N ALA A 23 9.47 6.50 4.20
CA ALA A 23 9.78 6.55 5.62
C ALA A 23 9.55 5.21 6.35
N LEU A 24 8.72 4.31 5.81
CA LEU A 24 8.59 2.95 6.34
C LEU A 24 9.83 2.10 6.06
N TRP A 25 10.49 2.31 4.91
CA TRP A 25 11.69 1.56 4.52
C TRP A 25 12.89 2.45 4.21
N PRO A 26 13.42 3.20 5.20
CA PRO A 26 14.46 4.20 4.94
C PRO A 26 15.81 3.62 4.46
N ARG A 27 16.04 2.31 4.62
CA ARG A 27 17.27 1.63 4.18
C ARG A 27 17.10 0.75 2.94
N SER A 28 15.88 0.34 2.62
CA SER A 28 15.60 -0.65 1.57
C SER A 28 14.65 -0.10 0.50
N GLY A 29 13.75 0.80 0.89
CA GLY A 29 12.81 1.49 0.02
C GLY A 29 13.55 2.45 -0.89
N SER A 30 13.82 1.99 -2.09
CA SER A 30 14.24 2.85 -3.20
C SER A 30 13.16 2.82 -4.26
N LEU A 31 12.81 3.99 -4.78
CA LEU A 31 11.93 4.12 -5.94
C LEU A 31 12.77 3.90 -7.19
N SER A 32 12.48 2.82 -7.89
CA SER A 32 12.94 2.54 -9.25
C SER A 32 11.91 3.04 -10.26
N GLY A 33 12.34 3.37 -11.48
CA GLY A 33 11.47 3.90 -12.54
C GLY A 33 11.49 5.43 -12.61
N GLN A 34 11.72 5.97 -13.80
CA GLN A 34 11.57 7.38 -14.11
C GLN A 34 10.44 7.48 -15.14
N ASP A 35 9.32 8.10 -14.74
CA ASP A 35 8.33 8.52 -15.71
C ASP A 35 8.99 9.61 -16.56
N GLY A 36 9.34 9.28 -17.80
CA GLY A 36 9.57 10.31 -18.81
C GLY A 36 8.32 11.19 -18.86
N SER A 37 8.48 12.46 -18.50
CA SER A 37 7.48 13.55 -18.53
C SER A 37 6.41 13.61 -17.42
N GLN A 38 6.80 13.71 -16.14
CA GLN A 38 6.12 14.65 -15.23
C GLN A 38 7.13 15.39 -14.35
N SER A 39 7.56 16.56 -14.83
CA SER A 39 8.27 17.56 -14.03
C SER A 39 7.23 18.32 -13.20
N GLY A 40 6.87 17.78 -12.04
CA GLY A 40 6.06 18.43 -11.02
C GLY A 40 6.42 17.87 -9.64
N PRO A 41 6.57 18.70 -8.59
CA PRO A 41 6.79 18.21 -7.24
C PRO A 41 5.46 17.64 -6.71
N ASN A 42 5.46 16.40 -6.22
CA ASN A 42 4.28 15.63 -5.73
C ASN A 42 3.31 15.19 -6.85
N SER A 43 2.70 14.01 -6.85
CA SER A 43 2.45 13.05 -5.78
C SER A 43 2.49 11.62 -6.34
N LEU A 44 3.31 10.74 -5.76
CA LEU A 44 2.92 9.32 -5.65
C LEU A 44 1.80 9.25 -4.62
N GLY A 45 0.62 9.74 -5.01
CA GLY A 45 -0.60 9.64 -4.23
C GLY A 45 -1.15 8.24 -4.41
N VAL A 46 -0.95 7.38 -3.41
CA VAL A 46 -1.55 6.05 -3.40
C VAL A 46 -2.97 6.18 -2.88
N THR A 47 -3.95 5.81 -3.71
CA THR A 47 -5.38 5.95 -3.39
C THR A 47 -6.01 4.62 -2.94
N GLY A 48 -5.35 3.49 -3.23
CA GLY A 48 -5.76 2.14 -2.85
C GLY A 48 -4.55 1.20 -2.74
N ILE A 49 -4.76 0.03 -2.14
CA ILE A 49 -3.76 -1.04 -2.04
C ILE A 49 -4.41 -2.33 -2.51
N GLN A 50 -3.81 -3.01 -3.48
CA GLN A 50 -4.33 -4.25 -4.05
C GLN A 50 -3.28 -5.35 -4.12
N ILE A 51 -3.69 -6.56 -3.76
CA ILE A 51 -2.88 -7.79 -3.89
C ILE A 51 -3.26 -8.64 -5.11
N ASP A 52 -4.42 -8.34 -5.74
CA ASP A 52 -4.91 -9.02 -6.93
C ASP A 52 -4.86 -8.04 -8.11
N SER A 53 -4.02 -8.33 -9.11
CA SER A 53 -3.80 -7.46 -10.27
C SER A 53 -5.07 -7.21 -11.08
N ARG A 54 -6.08 -8.10 -10.98
CA ARG A 54 -7.37 -7.97 -11.68
C ARG A 54 -8.29 -6.91 -11.06
N LEU A 55 -8.02 -6.52 -9.82
CA LEU A 55 -8.81 -5.53 -9.07
C LEU A 55 -8.09 -4.18 -8.97
N VAL A 56 -6.89 -4.07 -9.55
CA VAL A 56 -6.11 -2.83 -9.58
C VAL A 56 -6.89 -1.75 -10.32
N GLN A 57 -6.93 -0.57 -9.70
CA GLN A 57 -7.45 0.65 -10.28
C GLN A 57 -6.35 1.70 -10.42
N ALA A 58 -6.63 2.72 -11.23
CA ALA A 58 -5.74 3.87 -11.38
C ALA A 58 -5.49 4.52 -10.02
N GLY A 59 -4.23 4.67 -9.63
CA GLY A 59 -3.88 5.23 -8.32
C GLY A 59 -3.48 4.20 -7.26
N ASP A 60 -3.62 2.90 -7.54
CA ASP A 60 -3.36 1.86 -6.54
C ASP A 60 -1.87 1.53 -6.39
N LEU A 61 -1.50 1.12 -5.19
CA LEU A 61 -0.28 0.38 -4.91
C LEU A 61 -0.55 -1.11 -5.10
N PHE A 62 0.19 -1.75 -6.01
CA PHE A 62 0.12 -3.20 -6.21
C PHE A 62 1.14 -3.94 -5.34
N VAL A 63 0.68 -4.94 -4.60
CA VAL A 63 1.49 -5.79 -3.74
C VAL A 63 1.53 -7.21 -4.31
N PRO A 64 2.59 -7.58 -5.05
CA PRO A 64 2.73 -8.93 -5.56
C PRO A 64 3.08 -9.88 -4.41
N LEU A 65 2.16 -10.79 -4.09
CA LEU A 65 2.39 -11.86 -3.11
C LEU A 65 2.84 -13.14 -3.82
N SER A 66 3.75 -13.88 -3.18
CA SER A 66 4.26 -15.17 -3.68
C SER A 66 3.97 -16.30 -2.69
N ALA A 67 4.33 -17.54 -3.03
CA ALA A 67 4.23 -18.66 -2.10
C ALA A 67 5.00 -18.36 -0.79
N PRO A 68 4.47 -18.74 0.39
CA PRO A 68 3.25 -19.54 0.63
C PRO A 68 1.95 -18.73 0.68
N TRP A 69 1.99 -17.41 0.49
CA TRP A 69 0.85 -16.51 0.66
C TRP A 69 -0.12 -16.51 -0.53
N ALA A 70 0.40 -16.82 -1.72
CA ALA A 70 -0.36 -16.97 -2.95
C ALA A 70 0.01 -18.26 -3.67
N GLN A 71 -0.94 -18.84 -4.42
CA GLN A 71 -0.70 -20.05 -5.23
C GLN A 71 0.19 -19.78 -6.45
N ARG A 72 0.19 -18.55 -6.95
CA ARG A 72 0.98 -18.09 -8.09
C ARG A 72 1.90 -16.98 -7.63
N ASP A 73 3.02 -16.80 -8.32
CA ASP A 73 3.89 -15.66 -8.08
C ASP A 73 3.22 -14.37 -8.57
N GLY A 74 2.95 -13.45 -7.64
CA GLY A 74 2.36 -12.14 -7.92
C GLY A 74 3.23 -11.26 -8.82
N HIS A 75 4.55 -11.47 -8.82
CA HIS A 75 5.49 -10.66 -9.59
C HIS A 75 5.30 -10.81 -11.09
N ASP A 76 4.82 -11.98 -11.54
CA ASP A 76 4.45 -12.23 -12.94
C ASP A 76 3.34 -11.29 -13.45
N PHE A 77 2.59 -10.67 -12.53
CA PHE A 77 1.45 -9.81 -12.85
C PHE A 77 1.73 -8.32 -12.69
N ILE A 78 2.97 -7.92 -12.37
CA ILE A 78 3.35 -6.51 -12.24
C ILE A 78 3.02 -5.75 -13.53
N ALA A 79 3.36 -6.30 -14.69
CA ALA A 79 3.07 -5.66 -15.98
C ALA A 79 1.56 -5.41 -16.17
N SER A 80 0.72 -6.40 -15.85
CA SER A 80 -0.74 -6.26 -15.93
C SER A 80 -1.29 -5.23 -14.94
N ALA A 81 -0.73 -5.16 -13.73
CA ALA A 81 -1.13 -4.15 -12.74
C ALA A 81 -0.74 -2.73 -13.19
N VAL A 82 0.45 -2.57 -13.77
CA VAL A 82 0.90 -1.30 -14.36
C VAL A 82 -0.02 -0.88 -15.53
N GLU A 83 -0.38 -1.81 -16.41
CA GLU A 83 -1.35 -1.57 -17.49
C GLU A 83 -2.75 -1.17 -16.96
N ALA A 84 -3.17 -1.74 -15.84
CA ALA A 84 -4.42 -1.38 -15.16
C ALA A 84 -4.38 -0.01 -14.45
N GLY A 85 -3.21 0.63 -14.39
CA GLY A 85 -3.03 1.97 -13.83
C GLY A 85 -2.45 2.02 -12.41
N ALA A 86 -1.81 0.94 -11.93
CA ALA A 86 -1.08 0.98 -10.67
C ALA A 86 -0.06 2.13 -10.69
N SER A 87 -0.14 3.01 -9.68
CA SER A 87 0.80 4.13 -9.52
C SER A 87 2.18 3.66 -9.07
N VAL A 88 2.22 2.57 -8.31
CA VAL A 88 3.44 1.98 -7.75
C VAL A 88 3.23 0.51 -7.43
N TYR A 89 4.30 -0.28 -7.42
CA TYR A 89 4.26 -1.68 -6.96
C TYR A 89 5.42 -2.01 -6.02
N PHE A 90 5.26 -3.05 -5.21
CA PHE A 90 6.39 -3.64 -4.49
C PHE A 90 7.12 -4.66 -5.34
N CYS A 91 8.43 -4.78 -5.12
CA CYS A 91 9.25 -5.81 -5.75
C CYS A 91 10.45 -6.15 -4.86
N ALA A 92 10.85 -7.42 -4.84
CA ALA A 92 12.09 -7.83 -4.17
C ALA A 92 13.33 -7.31 -4.91
N GLN A 93 13.25 -7.32 -6.25
CA GLN A 93 14.24 -6.71 -7.13
C GLN A 93 13.51 -5.88 -8.19
N PRO A 94 14.01 -4.67 -8.49
CA PRO A 94 13.36 -3.81 -9.48
C PRO A 94 13.45 -4.48 -10.87
N PRO A 95 12.32 -4.79 -11.51
CA PRO A 95 12.35 -5.24 -12.90
C PRO A 95 12.84 -4.10 -13.79
N GLN A 96 13.35 -4.42 -14.99
CA GLN A 96 13.73 -3.41 -16.00
C GLN A 96 12.49 -2.78 -16.65
N MET A 97 11.62 -2.18 -15.85
CA MET A 97 10.44 -1.46 -16.31
C MET A 97 10.58 0.02 -16.02
N THR A 98 9.94 0.86 -16.84
CA THR A 98 9.93 2.32 -16.67
C THR A 98 9.00 2.77 -15.54
N SER A 99 8.07 1.90 -15.13
CA SER A 99 7.09 2.12 -14.06
C SER A 99 7.73 2.18 -12.67
N ARG A 100 7.06 2.87 -11.75
CA ARG A 100 7.57 3.09 -10.39
C ARG A 100 7.47 1.84 -9.52
N GLY A 101 8.60 1.33 -9.06
CA GLY A 101 8.67 0.18 -8.15
C GLY A 101 9.39 0.51 -6.86
N ILE A 102 8.83 0.14 -5.71
CA ILE A 102 9.50 0.23 -4.41
C ILE A 102 10.17 -1.12 -4.13
N ALA A 103 11.50 -1.11 -4.01
CA ALA A 103 12.25 -2.29 -3.63
C ALA A 103 12.03 -2.59 -2.12
N VAL A 104 11.59 -3.79 -1.80
CA VAL A 104 11.41 -4.26 -0.41
C VAL A 104 11.97 -5.68 -0.29
N PRO A 105 12.62 -6.06 0.84
CA PRO A 105 13.21 -7.39 0.97
C PRO A 105 12.19 -8.52 0.82
N ASP A 106 10.99 -8.34 1.35
CA ASP A 106 9.86 -9.26 1.26
C ASP A 106 8.55 -8.46 1.13
N THR A 107 7.71 -8.84 0.18
CA THR A 107 6.49 -8.09 -0.16
C THR A 107 5.36 -8.32 0.83
N PHE A 108 5.32 -9.48 1.49
CA PHE A 108 4.34 -9.78 2.54
C PHE A 108 4.68 -9.04 3.83
N ASP A 109 5.95 -9.03 4.24
CA ASP A 109 6.40 -8.24 5.38
C ASP A 109 6.15 -6.75 5.14
N ALA A 110 6.41 -6.26 3.93
CA ALA A 110 6.08 -4.88 3.56
C ALA A 110 4.57 -4.57 3.68
N LEU A 111 3.71 -5.48 3.25
CA LEU A 111 2.25 -5.35 3.45
C LEU A 111 1.87 -5.31 4.94
N ASN A 112 2.49 -6.15 5.76
CA ASN A 112 2.24 -6.18 7.20
C ASN A 112 2.74 -4.91 7.91
N GLU A 113 3.88 -4.37 7.50
CA GLU A 113 4.40 -3.10 7.99
C GLU A 113 3.47 -1.93 7.63
N LEU A 114 2.95 -1.89 6.40
CA LEU A 114 1.90 -0.93 6.00
C LEU A 114 0.67 -1.03 6.86
N ALA A 115 0.15 -2.25 7.05
CA ALA A 115 -1.03 -2.47 7.88
C ALA A 115 -0.79 -2.02 9.33
N THR A 116 0.37 -2.35 9.89
CA THR A 116 0.77 -1.94 11.23
C THR A 116 0.86 -0.42 11.36
N ALA A 117 1.47 0.25 10.37
CA ALA A 117 1.57 1.70 10.34
C ALA A 117 0.20 2.38 10.18
N SER A 118 -0.69 1.85 9.32
CA SER A 118 -2.07 2.30 9.20
C SER A 118 -2.81 2.24 10.54
N VAL A 119 -2.70 1.11 11.25
CA VAL A 119 -3.31 0.92 12.56
C VAL A 119 -2.76 1.90 13.60
N LYS A 120 -1.46 2.22 13.55
CA LYS A 120 -0.84 3.23 14.44
C LYS A 120 -1.34 4.64 14.14
N ARG A 121 -1.63 4.97 12.87
CA ARG A 121 -2.20 6.28 12.47
C ARG A 121 -3.63 6.47 12.96
N ALA A 122 -4.41 5.39 13.05
CA ALA A 122 -5.79 5.41 13.51
C ALA A 122 -5.91 5.55 15.05
N LEU A 123 -5.28 6.58 15.62
CA LEU A 123 -5.32 6.86 17.06
C LEU A 123 -6.76 7.11 17.52
N GLY A 124 -7.15 6.47 18.63
CA GLY A 124 -8.49 6.60 19.21
C GLY A 124 -9.55 5.67 18.64
N ALA A 125 -9.25 4.89 17.59
CA ALA A 125 -10.18 3.87 17.08
C ALA A 125 -10.32 2.70 18.06
N LYS A 126 -11.57 2.35 18.40
CA LYS A 126 -11.88 1.10 19.11
C LYS A 126 -11.66 -0.07 18.16
N ARG A 127 -10.92 -1.08 18.60
CA ARG A 127 -10.54 -2.23 17.78
C ARG A 127 -11.00 -3.51 18.47
N VAL A 128 -11.66 -4.38 17.72
CA VAL A 128 -12.13 -5.70 18.17
C VAL A 128 -11.67 -6.73 17.15
N ALA A 129 -11.02 -7.79 17.63
CA ALA A 129 -10.67 -8.94 16.80
C ALA A 129 -11.64 -10.08 17.08
N LEU A 130 -12.28 -10.61 16.04
CA LEU A 130 -13.21 -11.72 16.15
C LEU A 130 -12.56 -13.00 15.58
N THR A 131 -12.54 -14.05 16.39
CA THR A 131 -12.03 -15.38 16.02
C THR A 131 -13.04 -16.45 16.43
N GLY A 132 -13.00 -17.61 15.77
CA GLY A 132 -13.89 -18.74 16.02
C GLY A 132 -14.22 -19.52 14.75
N SER A 133 -14.66 -20.76 14.86
CA SER A 133 -14.95 -21.61 13.69
C SER A 133 -16.16 -21.10 12.90
N SER A 134 -17.20 -20.62 13.58
CA SER A 134 -18.47 -20.17 12.98
C SER A 134 -18.94 -18.84 13.58
N GLY A 135 -19.79 -18.09 12.86
CA GLY A 135 -20.45 -16.88 13.39
C GLY A 135 -19.65 -15.57 13.32
N LYS A 136 -18.37 -15.59 12.92
CA LYS A 136 -17.51 -14.39 12.81
C LYS A 136 -18.13 -13.28 11.93
N THR A 137 -18.62 -13.65 10.74
CA THR A 137 -19.22 -12.69 9.78
C THR A 137 -20.53 -12.11 10.31
N THR A 138 -21.38 -12.95 10.91
CA THR A 138 -22.64 -12.51 11.51
C THR A 138 -22.41 -11.55 12.66
N LEU A 139 -21.48 -11.87 13.58
CA LEU A 139 -21.14 -11.03 14.71
C LEU A 139 -20.48 -9.71 14.26
N ARG A 140 -19.61 -9.75 13.24
CA ARG A 140 -19.05 -8.53 12.64
C ARG A 140 -20.16 -7.60 12.15
N ALA A 141 -21.13 -8.12 11.39
CA ALA A 141 -22.24 -7.31 10.89
C ALA A 141 -23.08 -6.70 12.02
N TRP A 142 -23.29 -7.43 13.11
CA TRP A 142 -24.02 -6.89 14.27
C TRP A 142 -23.28 -5.73 14.95
N LEU A 143 -21.95 -5.83 15.08
CA LEU A 143 -21.13 -4.76 15.64
C LEU A 143 -21.07 -3.51 14.73
N GLU A 144 -21.25 -3.66 13.41
CA GLU A 144 -21.29 -2.53 12.48
C GLU A 144 -22.58 -1.70 12.61
N HIS A 145 -23.67 -2.29 13.13
CA HIS A 145 -24.97 -1.63 13.32
C HIS A 145 -25.29 -1.23 14.77
N ALA A 146 -24.38 -1.50 15.72
CA ALA A 146 -24.54 -1.22 17.15
C ALA A 146 -23.91 0.12 17.55
#